data_AF-A0A6P0N936-F1
#
_entry.id   AF-A0A6P0N936-F1
#
_cell.length_a   1.000
_cell.length_b   1.000
_cell.length_c   1.000
_cell.angle_alpha   90.00
_cell.angle_beta   90.00
_cell.angle_gamma   90.00
#
_symmetry.space_group_name_H-M   'P 1'
#
loop_
_entity.id
_entity.type
_entity.pdbx_description
1 polymer ?
#
loop_
_entity_poly.entity_id
_entity_poly.type
_entity_poly.pdbx_seq_one_letter_code
_entity_poly.pdbx_strand_id
1 'polypeptide(L)'
;MSVSSADEREPSPLLSSQLGQSNLLDWRPVIETNPSLWREAKQRSHFGPRVLIATTVGGSAPLSLPESLLAVALTLRGAQVHTLLCDHSLPACLNLQKLDTPQERIENYDLGTIKCQKCFATGGYLYQPLHLTNHVLSELLTGLDRLEAKQIAAHVPLSEIENYCLGNWNIGEHAYAGALRYFTSGNLDNEPNSEIVVRRYFEGALLTAYAISKL
;
A
#
# COMPACT_ATOMS: atom_id res chain seq x y z
N MET A 1 -26.73 -31.49 -13.34
CA MET A 1 -26.72 -30.54 -12.20
C MET A 1 -25.33 -29.92 -12.15
N SER A 2 -25.14 -28.84 -12.91
CA SER A 2 -23.87 -28.15 -13.10
C SER A 2 -23.74 -27.00 -12.12
N VAL A 3 -22.72 -27.05 -11.26
CA VAL A 3 -22.35 -25.97 -10.36
C VAL A 3 -21.59 -24.93 -11.19
N SER A 4 -22.22 -23.77 -11.42
CA SER A 4 -21.60 -22.62 -12.07
C SER A 4 -20.68 -21.91 -11.08
N SER A 5 -19.45 -21.68 -11.51
CA SER A 5 -18.39 -20.93 -10.84
C SER A 5 -18.84 -19.52 -10.44
N ALA A 6 -18.33 -19.05 -9.31
CA ALA A 6 -18.46 -17.69 -8.84
C ALA A 6 -17.90 -16.73 -9.91
N ASP A 7 -18.79 -15.87 -10.36
CA ASP A 7 -18.66 -14.97 -11.50
C ASP A 7 -17.66 -13.85 -11.22
N GLU A 8 -16.72 -13.68 -12.15
CA GLU A 8 -15.75 -12.60 -12.26
C GLU A 8 -16.50 -11.28 -12.43
N ARG A 9 -16.70 -10.52 -11.35
CA ARG A 9 -17.23 -9.16 -11.49
C ARG A 9 -16.12 -8.23 -11.93
N GLU A 10 -16.01 -8.02 -13.24
CA GLU A 10 -15.28 -6.89 -13.80
C GLU A 10 -15.78 -5.58 -13.19
N PRO A 11 -14.89 -4.66 -12.79
CA PRO A 11 -15.31 -3.35 -12.31
C PRO A 11 -16.02 -2.59 -13.44
N SER A 12 -17.21 -2.06 -13.12
CA SER A 12 -18.07 -1.33 -14.06
C SER A 12 -17.34 -0.19 -14.77
N PRO A 13 -17.52 -0.01 -16.10
CA PRO A 13 -16.89 1.05 -16.89
C PRO A 13 -17.24 2.48 -16.44
N LEU A 14 -18.22 2.65 -15.54
CA LEU A 14 -18.53 3.92 -14.89
C LEU A 14 -17.55 4.29 -13.77
N LEU A 15 -16.83 3.34 -13.17
CA LEU A 15 -15.78 3.66 -12.19
C LEU A 15 -14.54 4.25 -12.86
N SER A 16 -14.25 3.86 -14.11
CA SER A 16 -13.09 4.37 -14.85
C SER A 16 -13.20 5.85 -15.26
N SER A 17 -14.42 6.38 -15.40
CA SER A 17 -14.62 7.79 -15.77
C SER A 17 -14.65 8.75 -14.58
N GLN A 18 -14.85 8.26 -13.35
CA GLN A 18 -14.97 9.09 -12.13
C GLN A 18 -13.66 9.27 -11.36
N LEU A 19 -12.71 8.36 -11.56
CA LEU A 19 -11.34 8.53 -11.11
C LEU A 19 -10.66 9.39 -12.19
N GLY A 20 -10.01 10.52 -11.87
CA GLY A 20 -9.29 11.35 -12.85
C GLY A 20 -8.14 10.58 -13.53
N GLN A 21 -8.49 9.67 -14.45
CA GLN A 21 -7.72 8.52 -14.94
C GLN A 21 -7.13 8.72 -16.33
N SER A 22 -7.30 9.89 -16.95
CA SER A 22 -6.94 10.07 -18.36
C SER A 22 -5.45 9.86 -18.70
N ASN A 23 -4.57 9.74 -17.70
CA ASN A 23 -3.12 9.65 -17.87
C ASN A 23 -2.48 8.37 -17.29
N LEU A 24 -3.28 7.41 -16.78
CA LEU A 24 -2.74 6.13 -16.29
C LEU A 24 -2.78 5.07 -17.39
N LEU A 25 -1.78 4.19 -17.42
CA LEU A 25 -1.72 3.06 -18.33
C LEU A 25 -2.81 2.04 -17.97
N ASP A 26 -3.61 1.66 -18.97
CA ASP A 26 -4.46 0.47 -18.88
C ASP A 26 -3.69 -0.75 -19.36
N TRP A 27 -3.46 -1.71 -18.46
CA TRP A 27 -2.74 -2.95 -18.82
C TRP A 27 -3.56 -3.92 -19.67
N ARG A 28 -4.90 -3.84 -19.63
CA ARG A 28 -5.79 -4.74 -20.39
C ARG A 28 -5.49 -4.73 -21.88
N PRO A 29 -5.56 -3.58 -22.59
CA PRO A 29 -5.28 -3.55 -24.02
C PRO A 29 -3.83 -3.93 -24.35
N VAL A 30 -2.87 -3.69 -23.45
CA VAL A 30 -1.47 -4.08 -23.66
C VAL A 30 -1.29 -5.60 -23.60
N ILE A 31 -1.85 -6.24 -22.59
CA ILE A 31 -1.80 -7.71 -22.44
C ILE A 31 -2.55 -8.40 -23.58
N GLU A 32 -3.67 -7.85 -24.02
CA GLU A 32 -4.48 -8.36 -25.13
C GLU A 32 -3.75 -8.34 -26.47
N THR A 33 -2.69 -7.55 -26.63
CA THR A 33 -1.85 -7.59 -27.85
C THR A 33 -1.14 -8.94 -28.03
N ASN A 34 -0.83 -9.65 -26.94
CA ASN A 34 -0.22 -10.98 -26.98
C ASN A 34 -0.57 -11.83 -25.73
N PRO A 35 -1.81 -12.35 -25.64
CA PRO A 35 -2.28 -13.06 -24.46
C PRO A 35 -1.53 -14.37 -24.21
N SER A 36 -1.02 -15.02 -25.27
CA SER A 36 -0.23 -16.24 -25.16
C SER A 36 1.11 -15.98 -24.47
N LEU A 37 1.82 -14.92 -24.87
CA LEU A 37 3.07 -14.52 -24.22
C LEU A 37 2.88 -14.25 -22.73
N TRP A 38 1.83 -13.51 -22.37
CA TRP A 38 1.54 -13.21 -20.96
C TRP A 38 1.20 -14.47 -20.16
N ARG A 39 0.37 -15.35 -20.72
CA ARG A 39 0.01 -16.63 -20.08
C ARG A 39 1.23 -17.51 -19.85
N GLU A 40 2.08 -17.66 -20.85
CA GLU A 40 3.33 -18.43 -20.74
C GLU A 40 4.29 -17.80 -19.72
N ALA A 41 4.42 -16.48 -19.70
CA ALA A 41 5.25 -15.79 -18.72
C ALA A 41 4.82 -16.07 -17.28
N LYS A 42 3.50 -16.00 -17.00
CA LYS A 42 2.94 -16.36 -15.69
C LYS A 42 3.14 -17.84 -15.33
N GLN A 43 3.05 -18.74 -16.31
CA GLN A 43 3.31 -20.17 -16.06
C GLN A 43 4.77 -20.42 -15.73
N ARG A 44 5.70 -19.84 -16.50
CA ARG A 44 7.15 -19.96 -16.25
C ARG A 44 7.56 -19.33 -14.93
N SER A 45 6.93 -18.21 -14.56
CA SER A 45 7.30 -17.49 -13.35
C SER A 45 6.98 -18.22 -12.06
N HIS A 46 6.03 -19.18 -12.08
CA HIS A 46 5.62 -19.94 -10.90
C HIS A 46 6.79 -20.66 -10.18
N PHE A 47 7.85 -21.00 -10.92
CA PHE A 47 9.04 -21.68 -10.38
C PHE A 47 10.25 -20.76 -10.21
N GLY A 48 10.09 -19.46 -10.48
CA GLY A 48 11.19 -18.51 -10.42
C GLY A 48 11.33 -17.79 -9.08
N PRO A 49 12.27 -16.83 -9.00
CA PRO A 49 12.50 -16.05 -7.80
C PRO A 49 11.23 -15.29 -7.38
N ARG A 50 10.93 -15.33 -6.08
CA ARG A 50 9.81 -14.57 -5.50
C ARG A 50 10.20 -13.12 -5.30
N VAL A 51 9.35 -12.22 -5.79
CA VAL A 51 9.54 -10.77 -5.64
C VAL A 51 8.25 -10.18 -5.10
N LEU A 52 8.34 -9.43 -4.02
CA LEU A 52 7.22 -8.65 -3.49
C LEU A 52 7.42 -7.17 -3.81
N ILE A 53 6.46 -6.57 -4.50
CA ILE A 53 6.36 -5.12 -4.65
C ILE A 53 5.49 -4.61 -3.49
N ALA A 54 6.13 -4.00 -2.49
CA ALA A 54 5.53 -3.71 -1.18
C ALA A 54 5.45 -2.22 -0.82
N THR A 55 5.30 -1.31 -1.78
CA THR A 55 5.13 0.12 -1.46
C THR A 55 3.79 0.40 -0.77
N THR A 56 2.81 -0.51 -0.88
CA THR A 56 1.48 -0.48 -0.24
C THR A 56 0.55 0.67 -0.69
N VAL A 57 1.08 1.73 -1.29
CA VAL A 57 0.32 2.91 -1.71
C VAL A 57 -0.02 2.82 -3.20
N GLY A 58 -1.26 2.44 -3.52
CA GLY A 58 -1.75 2.38 -4.90
C GLY A 58 -2.07 3.74 -5.54
N GLY A 59 -2.32 4.77 -4.72
CA GLY A 59 -2.79 6.09 -5.15
C GLY A 59 -1.72 7.05 -5.63
N SER A 60 -0.45 6.64 -5.58
CA SER A 60 0.68 7.47 -5.99
C SER A 60 1.11 7.05 -7.39
N ALA A 61 0.55 7.67 -8.42
CA ALA A 61 0.86 7.36 -9.82
C ALA A 61 2.37 7.33 -10.13
N PRO A 62 3.21 8.28 -9.63
CA PRO A 62 4.65 8.23 -9.85
C PRO A 62 5.35 6.99 -9.27
N LEU A 63 4.70 6.26 -8.34
CA LEU A 63 5.21 5.01 -7.77
C LEU A 63 4.54 3.80 -8.41
N SER A 64 3.21 3.74 -8.38
CA SER A 64 2.44 2.56 -8.78
C SER A 64 2.53 2.24 -10.27
N LEU A 65 2.68 3.26 -11.13
CA LEU A 65 2.84 3.01 -12.58
C LEU A 65 4.19 2.33 -12.89
N PRO A 66 5.36 2.87 -12.49
CA PRO A 66 6.63 2.18 -12.62
C PRO A 66 6.66 0.80 -11.95
N GLU A 67 6.01 0.63 -10.80
CA GLU A 67 5.88 -0.65 -10.11
C GLU A 67 5.10 -1.68 -10.92
N SER A 68 3.97 -1.29 -11.52
CA SER A 68 3.20 -2.19 -12.39
C SER A 68 3.99 -2.61 -13.64
N LEU A 69 4.77 -1.68 -14.22
CA LEU A 69 5.69 -1.98 -15.32
C LEU A 69 6.80 -2.94 -14.87
N LEU A 70 7.37 -2.71 -13.69
CA LEU A 70 8.37 -3.59 -13.11
C LEU A 70 7.80 -5.00 -12.86
N ALA A 71 6.56 -5.10 -12.38
CA ALA A 71 5.88 -6.37 -12.16
C ALA A 71 5.77 -7.19 -13.45
N VAL A 72 5.33 -6.53 -14.53
CA VAL A 72 5.24 -7.15 -15.87
C VAL A 72 6.63 -7.54 -16.37
N ALA A 73 7.60 -6.64 -16.29
CA ALA A 73 8.96 -6.86 -16.77
C ALA A 73 9.66 -8.03 -16.05
N LEU A 74 9.48 -8.15 -14.74
CA LEU A 74 10.02 -9.24 -13.93
C LEU A 74 9.30 -10.57 -14.21
N THR A 75 7.97 -10.55 -14.36
CA THR A 75 7.19 -11.74 -14.71
C THR A 75 7.59 -12.29 -16.09
N LEU A 76 7.79 -11.41 -17.08
CA LEU A 76 8.30 -11.81 -18.40
C LEU A 76 9.69 -12.47 -18.33
N ARG A 77 10.49 -12.09 -17.34
CA ARG A 77 11.82 -12.67 -17.04
C ARG A 77 11.75 -13.89 -16.12
N GLY A 78 10.55 -14.35 -15.78
CA GLY A 78 10.33 -15.57 -15.00
C GLY A 78 10.34 -15.37 -13.49
N ALA A 79 10.23 -14.15 -12.94
CA ALA A 79 10.08 -13.96 -11.50
C ALA A 79 8.62 -14.09 -11.06
N GLN A 80 8.36 -14.78 -9.95
CA GLN A 80 7.04 -14.86 -9.32
C GLN A 80 6.76 -13.56 -8.57
N VAL A 81 6.18 -12.59 -9.27
CA VAL A 81 5.90 -11.28 -8.68
C VAL A 81 4.58 -11.30 -7.93
N HIS A 82 4.62 -10.86 -6.69
CA HIS A 82 3.46 -10.53 -5.86
C HIS A 82 3.43 -9.01 -5.62
N THR A 83 2.25 -8.46 -5.36
CA THR A 83 2.10 -7.07 -4.89
C THR A 83 1.48 -7.04 -3.50
N LEU A 84 1.69 -5.96 -2.75
CA LEU A 84 1.00 -5.69 -1.49
C LEU A 84 0.37 -4.31 -1.54
N LEU A 85 -0.93 -4.22 -1.29
CA LEU A 85 -1.70 -2.97 -1.26
C LEU A 85 -2.33 -2.70 0.11
N CYS A 86 -2.35 -1.42 0.50
CA CYS A 86 -3.13 -0.94 1.63
C CYS A 86 -4.56 -0.63 1.19
N ASP A 87 -5.52 -1.23 1.89
CA ASP A 87 -6.96 -1.04 1.73
C ASP A 87 -7.56 -0.27 2.93
N HIS A 88 -6.89 0.83 3.29
CA HIS A 88 -7.31 1.73 4.39
C HIS A 88 -6.94 1.18 5.78
N SER A 89 -6.12 0.15 5.82
CA SER A 89 -5.65 -0.46 7.07
C SER A 89 -4.66 0.41 7.86
N LEU A 90 -4.07 1.45 7.27
CA LEU A 90 -3.04 2.28 7.90
C LEU A 90 -3.56 3.66 8.32
N PRO A 91 -3.26 4.12 9.56
CA PRO A 91 -3.67 5.42 10.07
C PRO A 91 -2.78 6.59 9.61
N ALA A 92 -1.61 6.32 9.04
CA ALA A 92 -0.78 7.24 8.28
C ALA A 92 0.08 6.45 7.27
N CYS A 93 0.47 7.07 6.15
CA CYS A 93 1.24 6.37 5.10
C CYS A 93 2.04 7.33 4.20
N LEU A 94 2.79 6.75 3.25
CA LEU A 94 3.58 7.46 2.24
C LEU A 94 2.77 8.47 1.41
N ASN A 95 1.45 8.30 1.28
CA ASN A 95 0.61 9.16 0.46
C ASN A 95 0.26 10.51 1.12
N LEU A 96 0.62 10.77 2.39
CA LEU A 96 0.18 11.98 3.08
C LEU A 96 1.20 13.11 2.99
N GLN A 97 0.71 14.35 2.88
CA GLN A 97 1.48 15.58 2.98
C GLN A 97 0.69 16.63 3.78
N LYS A 98 1.37 17.50 4.54
CA LYS A 98 0.70 18.53 5.35
C LYS A 98 -0.15 19.50 4.51
N LEU A 99 0.27 19.76 3.27
CA LEU A 99 -0.42 20.68 2.36
C LEU A 99 -1.83 20.19 1.97
N ASP A 100 -2.02 18.88 1.81
CA ASP A 100 -3.28 18.29 1.32
C ASP A 100 -4.07 17.54 2.40
N THR A 101 -3.43 17.25 3.53
CA THR A 101 -4.02 16.48 4.63
C THR A 101 -3.73 17.19 5.95
N PRO A 102 -4.69 17.95 6.51
CA PRO A 102 -4.53 18.58 7.83
C PRO A 102 -4.30 17.56 8.94
N GLN A 103 -3.61 17.96 10.01
CA GLN A 103 -3.25 17.06 11.11
C GLN A 103 -4.47 16.48 11.81
N GLU A 104 -5.55 17.25 11.93
CA GLU A 104 -6.81 16.83 12.55
C GLU A 104 -7.42 15.62 11.83
N ARG A 105 -7.21 15.50 10.51
CA ARG A 105 -7.69 14.34 9.74
C ARG A 105 -6.91 13.08 10.06
N ILE A 106 -5.61 13.22 10.34
CA ILE A 106 -4.74 12.11 10.77
C ILE A 106 -5.07 11.71 12.21
N GLU A 107 -5.29 12.70 13.09
CA GLU A 107 -5.69 12.49 14.47
C GLU A 107 -6.99 11.67 14.58
N ASN A 108 -8.00 12.06 13.78
CA ASN A 108 -9.34 11.47 13.80
C ASN A 108 -9.48 10.17 12.99
N TYR A 109 -8.41 9.66 12.37
CA TYR A 109 -8.45 8.48 11.48
C TYR A 109 -9.36 8.66 10.25
N ASP A 110 -9.49 9.88 9.73
CA ASP A 110 -10.41 10.20 8.64
C ASP A 110 -9.90 9.78 7.25
N LEU A 111 -8.69 9.22 7.15
CA LEU A 111 -8.02 8.95 5.87
C LEU A 111 -8.84 8.10 4.90
N GLY A 112 -9.62 7.15 5.43
CA GLY A 112 -10.57 6.33 4.68
C GLY A 112 -11.49 7.16 3.79
N THR A 113 -12.01 8.25 4.35
CA THR A 113 -12.99 9.13 3.70
C THR A 113 -12.37 10.13 2.74
N ILE A 114 -11.14 10.59 3.02
CA ILE A 114 -10.51 11.68 2.27
C ILE A 114 -9.51 11.23 1.20
N LYS A 115 -8.90 10.04 1.33
CA LYS A 115 -7.78 9.65 0.45
C LYS A 115 -7.74 8.16 0.11
N CYS A 116 -8.00 7.27 1.06
CA CYS A 116 -7.69 5.85 0.89
C CYS A 116 -8.58 5.17 -0.16
N GLN A 117 -9.84 5.57 -0.33
CA GLN A 117 -10.72 4.99 -1.34
C GLN A 117 -10.16 5.14 -2.76
N LYS A 118 -9.79 6.37 -3.15
CA LYS A 118 -9.17 6.63 -4.45
C LYS A 118 -7.82 5.93 -4.57
N CYS A 119 -7.03 5.93 -3.49
CA CYS A 119 -5.72 5.29 -3.44
C CYS A 119 -5.80 3.78 -3.75
N PHE A 120 -6.70 3.08 -3.07
CA PHE A 120 -6.90 1.65 -3.27
C PHE A 120 -7.47 1.35 -4.67
N ALA A 121 -8.42 2.15 -5.15
CA ALA A 121 -8.98 2.01 -6.49
C ALA A 121 -7.93 2.20 -7.60
N THR A 122 -7.01 3.16 -7.45
CA THR A 122 -5.90 3.35 -8.39
C THR A 122 -4.95 2.16 -8.39
N GLY A 123 -4.62 1.60 -7.23
CA GLY A 123 -3.83 0.37 -7.14
C GLY A 123 -4.53 -0.80 -7.84
N GLY A 124 -5.81 -1.01 -7.56
CA GLY A 124 -6.62 -2.04 -8.20
C GLY A 124 -6.62 -1.91 -9.73
N TYR A 125 -6.81 -0.70 -10.25
CA TYR A 125 -6.77 -0.41 -11.68
C TYR A 125 -5.45 -0.84 -12.36
N LEU A 126 -4.31 -0.64 -11.70
CA LEU A 126 -2.99 -0.99 -12.25
C LEU A 126 -2.64 -2.47 -12.08
N TYR A 127 -2.98 -3.08 -10.93
CA TYR A 127 -2.49 -4.41 -10.57
C TYR A 127 -3.47 -5.56 -10.84
N GLN A 128 -4.79 -5.32 -10.79
CA GLN A 128 -5.78 -6.39 -11.03
C GLN A 128 -5.71 -6.95 -12.46
N PRO A 129 -5.57 -6.13 -13.53
CA PRO A 129 -5.49 -6.66 -14.90
C PRO A 129 -4.30 -7.59 -15.17
N LEU A 130 -3.25 -7.53 -14.33
CA LEU A 130 -2.09 -8.39 -14.47
C LEU A 130 -2.43 -9.85 -14.10
N HIS A 131 -3.44 -10.07 -13.27
CA HIS A 131 -3.76 -11.37 -12.68
C HIS A 131 -2.54 -12.06 -12.06
N LEU A 132 -1.73 -11.26 -11.35
CA LEU A 132 -0.70 -11.71 -10.42
C LEU A 132 -1.28 -11.79 -9.01
N THR A 133 -0.57 -12.43 -8.08
CA THR A 133 -0.99 -12.47 -6.68
C THR A 133 -0.88 -11.07 -6.05
N ASN A 134 -2.02 -10.54 -5.61
CA ASN A 134 -2.10 -9.26 -4.94
C ASN A 134 -2.53 -9.50 -3.48
N HIS A 135 -1.63 -9.19 -2.54
CA HIS A 135 -1.93 -9.21 -1.11
C HIS A 135 -2.56 -7.90 -0.69
N VAL A 136 -3.42 -7.96 0.32
CA VAL A 136 -4.07 -6.79 0.89
C VAL A 136 -3.76 -6.72 2.38
N LEU A 137 -3.39 -5.54 2.89
CA LEU A 137 -2.99 -5.38 4.29
C LEU A 137 -4.07 -5.85 5.27
N SER A 138 -5.35 -5.58 5.02
CA SER A 138 -6.41 -6.02 5.95
C SER A 138 -6.53 -7.53 6.09
N GLU A 139 -6.27 -8.27 5.02
CA GLU A 139 -6.32 -9.73 4.99
C GLU A 139 -5.18 -10.35 5.81
N LEU A 140 -4.06 -9.63 5.92
CA LEU A 140 -2.90 -10.03 6.71
C LEU A 140 -2.99 -9.57 8.17
N LEU A 141 -3.89 -8.66 8.53
CA LEU A 141 -3.96 -8.05 9.86
C LEU A 141 -5.13 -8.60 10.69
N THR A 142 -4.83 -9.10 11.87
CA THR A 142 -5.81 -9.51 12.87
C THR A 142 -6.28 -8.34 13.74
N GLY A 143 -7.36 -8.55 14.48
CA GLY A 143 -7.79 -7.59 15.50
C GLY A 143 -6.76 -7.37 16.61
N LEU A 144 -5.97 -8.40 16.95
CA LEU A 144 -4.91 -8.32 17.95
C LEU A 144 -3.75 -7.46 17.44
N ASP A 145 -3.32 -7.65 16.19
CA ASP A 145 -2.26 -6.80 15.58
C ASP A 145 -2.64 -5.32 15.64
N ARG A 146 -3.90 -5.01 15.35
CA ARG A 146 -4.43 -3.63 15.36
C ARG A 146 -4.48 -3.05 16.76
N LEU A 147 -4.93 -3.84 17.73
CA LEU A 147 -4.99 -3.42 19.12
C LEU A 147 -3.58 -3.17 19.67
N GLU A 148 -2.65 -4.08 19.42
CA GLU A 148 -1.27 -4.00 19.88
C GLU A 148 -0.53 -2.81 19.27
N ALA A 149 -0.60 -2.63 17.94
CA ALA A 149 0.01 -1.48 17.27
C ALA A 149 -0.49 -0.15 17.86
N LYS A 150 -1.79 -0.05 18.08
CA LYS A 150 -2.42 1.14 18.68
C LYS A 150 -1.99 1.35 20.13
N GLN A 151 -1.90 0.28 20.93
CA GLN A 151 -1.44 0.36 22.32
C GLN A 151 0.02 0.80 22.41
N ILE A 152 0.91 0.20 21.62
CA ILE A 152 2.32 0.58 21.57
C ILE A 152 2.45 2.06 21.16
N ALA A 153 1.78 2.46 20.08
CA ALA A 153 1.84 3.83 19.59
C ALA A 153 1.27 4.87 20.57
N ALA A 154 0.36 4.47 21.47
CA ALA A 154 -0.19 5.34 22.50
C ALA A 154 0.69 5.44 23.75
N HIS A 155 1.43 4.39 24.13
CA HIS A 155 2.12 4.31 25.42
C HIS A 155 3.63 4.49 25.36
N VAL A 156 4.28 4.24 24.21
CA VAL A 156 5.72 4.51 24.07
C VAL A 156 5.95 6.03 24.23
N PRO A 157 6.89 6.46 25.10
CA PRO A 157 7.25 7.87 25.24
C PRO A 157 7.71 8.44 23.89
N LEU A 158 7.29 9.67 23.56
CA LEU A 158 7.61 10.29 22.26
C LEU A 158 9.13 10.28 21.97
N SER A 159 9.95 10.57 22.98
CA SER A 159 11.41 10.58 22.89
C SER A 159 12.03 9.22 22.59
N GLU A 160 11.29 8.13 22.80
CA GLU A 160 11.74 6.77 22.54
C GLU A 160 11.24 6.23 21.20
N ILE A 161 10.23 6.88 20.58
CA ILE A 161 9.62 6.37 19.35
C ILE A 161 10.64 6.25 18.24
N GLU A 162 11.49 7.26 17.99
CA GLU A 162 12.47 7.23 16.88
C GLU A 162 13.43 6.04 16.97
N ASN A 163 13.79 5.60 18.18
CA ASN A 163 14.72 4.48 18.39
C ASN A 163 14.00 3.14 18.63
N TYR A 164 12.67 3.10 18.53
CA TYR A 164 11.91 1.89 18.78
C TYR A 164 12.23 0.80 17.74
N CYS A 165 12.60 -0.38 18.24
CA CYS A 165 12.87 -1.55 17.42
C CYS A 165 11.82 -2.64 17.65
N LEU A 166 11.30 -3.22 16.56
CA LEU A 166 10.52 -4.46 16.60
C LEU A 166 11.42 -5.60 16.15
N GLY A 167 11.97 -6.35 17.11
CA GLY A 167 13.04 -7.30 16.81
C GLY A 167 14.26 -6.57 16.23
N ASN A 168 14.64 -6.92 15.00
CA ASN A 168 15.75 -6.28 14.28
C ASN A 168 15.31 -5.16 13.31
N TRP A 169 14.04 -4.72 13.39
CA TRP A 169 13.50 -3.70 12.49
C TRP A 169 13.44 -2.35 13.20
N ASN A 170 14.07 -1.33 12.61
CA ASN A 170 14.02 0.08 13.06
C ASN A 170 12.66 0.72 12.72
N ILE A 171 11.59 0.25 13.36
CA ILE A 171 10.22 0.73 13.12
C ILE A 171 10.08 2.20 13.47
N GLY A 172 10.71 2.61 14.57
CA GLY A 172 10.73 3.98 15.05
C GLY A 172 11.28 4.98 14.04
N GLU A 173 12.46 4.67 13.51
CA GLU A 173 13.16 5.49 12.52
C GLU A 173 12.32 5.64 11.25
N HIS A 174 11.73 4.53 10.78
CA HIS A 174 10.84 4.54 9.61
C HIS A 174 9.60 5.44 9.84
N ALA A 175 8.99 5.35 11.02
CA ALA A 175 7.84 6.16 11.39
C ALA A 175 8.20 7.66 11.48
N TYR A 176 9.32 7.97 12.12
CA TYR A 176 9.81 9.34 12.27
C TYR A 176 10.15 9.98 10.91
N ALA A 177 10.84 9.25 10.03
CA ALA A 177 11.11 9.68 8.65
C ALA A 177 9.80 9.93 7.85
N GLY A 178 8.78 9.09 8.07
CA GLY A 178 7.45 9.29 7.49
C GLY A 178 6.79 10.60 7.94
N ALA A 179 6.90 10.93 9.23
CA ALA A 179 6.41 12.19 9.79
C ALA A 179 7.19 13.40 9.26
N LEU A 180 8.52 13.35 9.20
CA LEU A 180 9.36 14.39 8.60
C LEU A 180 8.94 14.71 7.17
N ARG A 181 8.74 13.66 6.35
CA ARG A 181 8.26 13.81 4.96
C ARG A 181 6.87 14.42 4.89
N TYR A 182 5.96 14.07 5.79
CA TYR A 182 4.63 14.70 5.85
C TYR A 182 4.74 16.21 6.09
N PHE A 183 5.59 16.63 7.02
CA PHE A 183 5.84 18.04 7.34
C PHE A 183 6.71 18.74 6.28
N THR A 184 7.40 18.00 5.42
CA THR A 184 8.43 18.53 4.51
C THR A 184 9.52 19.28 5.29
N SER A 185 9.92 18.71 6.44
CA SER A 185 10.89 19.31 7.36
C SER A 185 12.05 18.34 7.66
N GLY A 186 13.21 18.90 8.03
CA GLY A 186 14.38 18.15 8.48
C GLY A 186 14.37 17.80 9.97
N ASN A 187 13.48 18.41 10.77
CA ASN A 187 13.21 18.10 12.18
C ASN A 187 11.76 18.47 12.54
N LEU A 188 11.29 18.03 13.70
CA LEU A 188 9.92 18.29 14.17
C LEU A 188 9.83 19.32 15.31
N ASP A 189 10.94 19.94 15.69
CA ASP A 189 11.04 20.82 16.87
C ASP A 189 10.11 22.04 16.81
N ASN A 190 9.86 22.54 15.59
CA ASN A 190 9.02 23.71 15.35
C ASN A 190 7.64 23.35 14.77
N GLU A 191 7.32 22.06 14.67
CA GLU A 191 6.07 21.60 14.08
C GLU A 191 5.00 21.46 15.16
N PRO A 192 3.98 22.33 15.19
CA PRO A 192 2.93 22.26 16.21
C PRO A 192 2.18 20.94 16.08
N ASN A 193 1.94 20.30 17.23
CA ASN A 193 1.26 19.01 17.35
C ASN A 193 1.92 17.86 16.55
N SER A 194 3.21 17.95 16.24
CA SER A 194 3.93 16.91 15.49
C SER A 194 3.85 15.50 16.10
N GLU A 195 3.71 15.41 17.43
CA GLU A 195 3.54 14.16 18.16
C GLU A 195 2.37 13.31 17.62
N ILE A 196 1.21 13.90 17.31
CA ILE A 196 0.05 13.10 16.85
C ILE A 196 0.35 12.42 15.51
N VAL A 197 1.07 13.13 14.64
CA VAL A 197 1.49 12.62 13.34
C VAL A 197 2.54 11.52 13.53
N VAL A 198 3.55 11.73 14.37
CA VAL A 198 4.57 10.71 14.68
C VAL A 198 3.92 9.43 15.19
N ARG A 199 2.99 9.54 16.16
CA ARG A 199 2.29 8.37 16.71
C ARG A 199 1.48 7.62 15.66
N ARG A 200 0.83 8.32 14.72
CA ARG A 200 0.06 7.68 13.64
C ARG A 200 0.95 7.02 12.60
N TYR A 201 2.09 7.62 12.27
CA TYR A 201 3.12 6.94 11.45
C TYR A 201 3.70 5.73 12.17
N PHE A 202 3.89 5.81 13.48
CA PHE A 202 4.41 4.70 14.28
C PHE A 202 3.44 3.52 14.34
N GLU A 203 2.15 3.79 14.59
CA GLU A 203 1.08 2.79 14.47
C GLU A 203 1.04 2.17 13.07
N GLY A 204 1.10 2.98 12.01
CA GLY A 204 1.13 2.50 10.62
C GLY A 204 2.35 1.64 10.30
N ALA A 205 3.52 1.99 10.84
CA ALA A 205 4.75 1.23 10.65
C ALA A 205 4.69 -0.14 11.34
N LEU A 206 4.14 -0.21 12.56
CA LEU A 206 3.89 -1.47 13.28
C LEU A 206 2.93 -2.37 12.51
N LEU A 207 1.80 -1.83 12.05
CA LEU A 207 0.83 -2.59 11.24
C LEU A 207 1.46 -3.12 9.95
N THR A 208 2.25 -2.30 9.26
CA THR A 208 2.95 -2.71 8.05
C THR A 208 3.94 -3.83 8.35
N ALA A 209 4.69 -3.73 9.44
CA ALA A 209 5.60 -4.76 9.89
C ALA A 209 4.89 -6.09 10.21
N TYR A 210 3.79 -6.03 10.97
CA TYR A 210 3.00 -7.21 11.32
C TYR A 210 2.45 -7.91 10.07
N ALA A 211 1.94 -7.15 9.10
CA ALA A 211 1.45 -7.71 7.85
C ALA A 211 2.59 -8.37 7.03
N ILE A 212 3.73 -7.68 6.86
CA ILE A 212 4.85 -8.20 6.07
C ILE A 212 5.47 -9.45 6.71
N SER A 213 5.47 -9.57 8.04
CA SER A 213 5.98 -10.75 8.73
C SER A 213 5.22 -12.06 8.43
N LYS A 214 4.07 -11.96 7.75
CA LYS A 214 3.19 -13.09 7.39
C LYS A 214 3.32 -13.51 5.93
N LEU A 215 4.25 -12.90 5.18
CA LEU A 215 4.48 -13.14 3.75
C LEU A 215 5.76 -13.94 3.47
#